data_AF-A0AAU8GXH8-F1
#
_entry.id   AF-A0AAU8GXH8-F1
#
_cell.length_a   1.000
_cell.length_b   1.000
_cell.length_c   1.000
_cell.angle_alpha   90.00
_cell.angle_beta   90.00
_cell.angle_gamma   90.00
#
_symmetry.space_group_name_H-M   'P 1'
#
loop_
_entity.id
_entity.type
_entity.pdbx_description
1 polymer ?
#
loop_
_entity_poly.entity_id
_entity_poly.type
_entity_poly.pdbx_seq_one_letter_code
_entity_poly.pdbx_strand_id
1 'polypeptide(L)'
;MDPENRRNPISNYWNVIFGMNPGEVLKDEEGMQIMRILGKNMAWTLKLIENGKDKIIKPEREAKIYTNFIRDNFLISFLKKIQCIN
;
A
#
# COMPACT_ATOMS: atom_id res chain seq x y z
N MET A 1 -5.81 13.09 24.34
CA MET A 1 -5.31 12.18 23.30
C MET A 1 -4.80 10.93 23.99
N ASP A 2 -5.41 9.79 23.72
CA ASP A 2 -5.00 8.50 24.28
C ASP A 2 -3.58 8.14 23.76
N PRO A 3 -2.59 7.91 24.63
CA PRO A 3 -1.23 7.56 24.24
C PRO A 3 -1.14 6.23 23.47
N GLU A 4 -2.10 5.31 23.61
CA GLU A 4 -2.14 4.06 22.83
C GLU A 4 -2.69 4.26 21.40
N ASN A 5 -3.54 5.27 21.20
CA ASN A 5 -4.23 5.53 19.93
C ASN A 5 -3.38 6.27 18.89
N ARG A 6 -2.05 6.31 19.05
CA ARG A 6 -1.10 6.81 18.04
C ARG A 6 -0.57 5.70 17.11
N ARG A 7 -0.97 4.44 17.29
CA ARG A 7 -0.51 3.36 16.42
C ARG A 7 -1.18 3.47 15.05
N ASN A 8 -0.42 3.97 14.08
CA ASN A 8 -0.77 3.86 12.67
C ASN A 8 -0.86 2.35 12.29
N PRO A 9 -1.94 1.87 11.65
CA PRO A 9 -2.02 0.47 11.19
C PRO A 9 -0.94 0.12 10.15
N ILE A 10 -0.33 1.12 9.52
CA ILE A 10 0.84 1.00 8.62
C ILE A 10 2.11 1.46 9.37
N SER A 11 3.08 2.11 8.73
CA SER A 11 4.33 2.55 9.37
C SER A 11 4.23 3.98 9.95
N ASN A 12 5.29 4.45 10.60
CA ASN A 12 5.44 5.84 11.01
C ASN A 12 5.73 6.79 9.85
N TYR A 13 6.24 6.30 8.72
CA TYR A 13 6.54 7.09 7.52
C TYR A 13 6.49 6.23 6.24
N TRP A 14 6.91 6.78 5.09
CA TRP A 14 6.97 6.08 3.81
C TRP A 14 7.85 4.82 3.89
N ASN A 15 7.33 3.69 3.42
CA ASN A 15 7.98 2.38 3.53
C ASN A 15 9.10 2.22 2.49
N VAL A 16 10.20 2.93 2.70
CA VAL A 16 11.40 2.87 1.85
C VAL A 16 12.63 2.64 2.72
N ILE A 17 13.59 1.92 2.15
CA ILE A 17 14.88 1.63 2.74
C ILE A 17 15.95 1.72 1.65
N PHE A 18 17.12 2.27 1.99
CA PHE A 18 18.19 2.53 1.03
C PHE A 18 19.42 1.64 1.26
N GLY A 19 20.06 1.23 0.17
CA GLY A 19 21.32 0.52 0.16
C GLY A 19 21.79 0.28 -1.27
N MET A 20 23.01 0.67 -1.61
CA MET A 20 23.55 0.52 -2.97
C MET A 20 24.12 -0.89 -3.17
N ASN A 21 24.85 -1.40 -2.17
CA ASN A 21 25.43 -2.73 -2.16
C ASN A 21 24.70 -3.69 -1.20
N PRO A 22 24.81 -5.02 -1.41
CA PRO A 22 24.28 -5.99 -0.46
C PRO A 22 24.77 -5.72 0.97
N GLY A 23 23.83 -5.67 1.91
CA GLY A 23 24.10 -5.42 3.33
C GLY A 23 24.15 -3.95 3.75
N GLU A 24 24.27 -2.99 2.82
CA GLU A 24 24.20 -1.56 3.18
C GLU A 24 22.82 -1.15 3.68
N VAL A 25 21.78 -1.86 3.25
CA VAL A 25 20.40 -1.74 3.75
C VAL A 25 20.30 -1.82 5.27
N LEU A 26 21.22 -2.55 5.92
CA LEU A 26 21.25 -2.71 7.38
C LEU A 26 21.80 -1.46 8.10
N LYS A 27 22.51 -0.59 7.37
CA LYS A 27 23.06 0.67 7.88
C LYS A 27 22.04 1.81 7.79
N ASP A 28 20.96 1.64 7.04
CA ASP A 28 19.82 2.55 7.04
C ASP A 28 18.99 2.31 8.32
N GLU A 29 19.42 2.89 9.43
CA GLU A 29 18.80 2.66 10.74
C GLU A 29 17.34 3.12 10.79
N GLU A 30 17.02 4.23 10.12
CA GLU A 30 15.67 4.77 10.00
C GLU A 30 14.79 3.83 9.18
N GLY A 31 15.23 3.44 7.98
CA GLY A 31 14.52 2.50 7.13
C GLY A 31 14.31 1.15 7.83
N MET A 32 15.33 0.64 8.55
CA MET A 32 15.21 -0.57 9.36
C MET A 32 14.21 -0.40 10.52
N GLN A 33 14.12 0.78 11.13
CA GLN A 33 13.12 1.08 12.16
C GLN A 33 11.70 1.08 11.55
N ILE A 34 11.52 1.75 10.41
CA ILE A 34 10.27 1.76 9.64
C ILE A 34 9.82 0.34 9.34
N MET A 35 10.70 -0.52 8.83
CA MET A 35 10.36 -1.91 8.49
C MET A 35 9.99 -2.74 9.73
N ARG A 36 10.67 -2.56 10.87
CA ARG A 36 10.29 -3.21 12.13
C ARG A 36 8.91 -2.79 12.63
N ILE A 37 8.58 -1.50 12.52
CA ILE A 37 7.28 -0.96 12.91
C ILE A 37 6.19 -1.47 11.99
N LEU A 38 6.42 -1.40 10.67
CA LEU A 38 5.51 -1.93 9.65
C LEU A 38 5.17 -3.39 9.92
N GLY A 39 6.18 -4.24 10.15
CA GLY A 39 5.97 -5.66 10.43
C GLY A 39 5.13 -5.92 11.68
N LYS A 40 5.39 -5.19 12.77
CA LYS A 40 4.59 -5.29 14.01
C LYS A 40 3.15 -4.86 13.79
N ASN A 41 2.93 -3.78 13.07
CA ASN A 41 1.60 -3.24 12.83
C ASN A 41 0.81 -4.13 11.87
N MET A 42 1.43 -4.64 10.81
CA MET A 42 0.80 -5.62 9.90
C MET A 42 0.38 -6.90 10.64
N ALA A 43 1.23 -7.45 11.52
CA ALA A 43 0.89 -8.64 12.29
C ALA A 43 -0.34 -8.42 13.19
N TRP A 44 -0.45 -7.23 13.80
CA TRP A 44 -1.62 -6.84 14.59
C TRP A 44 -2.86 -6.65 13.71
N THR A 45 -2.75 -5.92 12.59
CA THR A 45 -3.84 -5.69 11.65
C THR A 45 -4.38 -6.99 11.05
N LEU A 46 -3.53 -7.95 10.70
CA LEU A 46 -3.96 -9.26 10.21
C LEU A 46 -4.82 -10.00 11.24
N LYS A 47 -4.44 -9.95 12.53
CA LYS A 47 -5.26 -10.51 13.62
C LYS A 47 -6.60 -9.79 13.72
N LEU A 48 -6.63 -8.47 13.58
CA LEU A 48 -7.90 -7.72 13.59
C LEU A 48 -8.80 -8.09 12.40
N ILE A 49 -8.23 -8.22 11.20
CA ILE A 49 -8.98 -8.63 9.99
C ILE A 49 -9.58 -10.01 10.20
N GLU A 50 -8.81 -10.96 10.74
CA GLU A 50 -9.30 -12.31 10.99
C GLU A 50 -10.47 -12.33 12.00
N ASN A 51 -10.38 -11.52 13.06
CA ASN A 51 -11.43 -11.39 14.07
C ASN A 51 -12.63 -10.51 13.64
N GLY A 52 -12.47 -9.72 12.58
CA GLY A 52 -13.46 -8.77 12.07
C GLY A 52 -14.14 -9.20 10.76
N LYS A 53 -13.62 -10.23 10.06
CA LYS A 53 -14.07 -10.64 8.72
C LYS A 53 -15.57 -10.95 8.61
N ASP A 54 -16.18 -11.45 9.69
CA ASP A 54 -17.61 -11.81 9.74
C ASP A 54 -18.48 -10.69 10.35
N LYS A 55 -17.85 -9.62 10.87
CA LYS A 55 -18.50 -8.49 11.54
C LYS A 55 -18.51 -7.23 10.70
N ILE A 56 -17.51 -7.06 9.84
CA ILE A 56 -17.27 -5.85 9.06
C ILE A 56 -17.25 -6.24 7.58
N ILE A 57 -18.14 -5.63 6.79
CA ILE A 57 -18.19 -5.82 5.34
C ILE A 57 -16.91 -5.24 4.73
N LYS A 58 -16.22 -6.04 3.92
CA LYS A 58 -15.02 -5.59 3.21
C LYS A 58 -15.41 -4.53 2.17
N PRO A 59 -14.67 -3.42 2.07
CA PRO A 59 -14.91 -2.44 1.01
C PRO A 59 -14.70 -3.09 -0.36
N GLU A 60 -15.49 -2.66 -1.35
CA GLU A 60 -15.32 -3.10 -2.74
C GLU A 60 -13.97 -2.62 -3.29
N ARG A 61 -13.36 -3.44 -4.16
CA ARG A 61 -12.12 -3.06 -4.82
C ARG A 61 -12.41 -2.07 -5.94
N GLU A 62 -11.79 -0.91 -5.88
CA GLU A 62 -11.84 0.05 -6.98
C GLU A 62 -11.05 -0.45 -8.19
N ALA A 63 -11.58 -0.22 -9.38
CA ALA A 63 -10.89 -0.52 -10.63
C ALA A 63 -9.69 0.42 -10.81
N LYS A 64 -8.53 -0.12 -11.16
CA LYS A 64 -7.31 0.67 -11.39
C LYS A 64 -7.48 1.58 -12.61
N ILE A 65 -7.41 2.90 -12.41
CA ILE A 65 -7.42 3.90 -13.48
C ILE A 65 -5.98 4.21 -13.88
N TYR A 66 -5.65 4.04 -15.17
CA TYR A 66 -4.36 4.42 -15.72
C TYR A 66 -4.46 5.79 -16.38
N THR A 67 -3.69 6.76 -15.89
CA THR A 67 -3.56 8.09 -16.52
C THR A 67 -2.30 8.11 -17.39
N ASN A 68 -2.39 8.62 -18.61
CA ASN A 68 -1.27 8.72 -19.53
C ASN A 68 -1.15 10.13 -20.11
N PHE A 69 -0.22 10.92 -19.58
CA PHE A 69 0.00 12.32 -19.98
C PHE A 69 0.68 12.50 -21.36
N ILE A 70 1.06 11.41 -22.03
CA ILE A 70 1.76 11.42 -23.33
C ILE A 70 0.80 11.09 -24.49
N ARG A 71 -0.35 10.47 -24.21
CA ARG A 71 -1.30 9.93 -25.22
C ARG A 71 -2.64 10.65 -25.27
N ASP A 72 -2.69 11.92 -24.88
CA ASP A 72 -3.92 12.72 -24.87
C ASP A 72 -4.39 13.18 -26.26
N ASN A 73 -4.10 12.40 -27.31
CA ASN A 73 -4.78 12.61 -28.59
C ASN A 73 -5.19 11.26 -29.23
N PHE A 74 -6.51 11.13 -29.38
CA PHE A 74 -7.23 10.26 -30.31
C PHE A 74 -7.35 8.74 -30.04
N LEU A 75 -6.33 8.01 -29.56
CA LEU A 75 -6.37 6.53 -29.59
C LEU A 75 -7.03 5.83 -28.39
N ILE A 76 -7.08 6.48 -27.22
CA ILE A 76 -7.57 5.82 -25.98
C ILE A 76 -9.10 5.59 -26.02
N SER A 77 -9.86 6.49 -26.66
CA SER A 77 -11.32 6.34 -26.80
C SER A 77 -11.69 5.14 -27.69
N PHE A 78 -10.88 4.84 -28.71
CA PHE A 78 -11.09 3.70 -29.61
C PHE A 78 -10.78 2.36 -28.93
N LEU A 79 -9.70 2.27 -28.14
CA LEU A 79 -9.30 1.04 -27.45
C LEU A 79 -10.21 0.68 -26.27
N LYS A 80 -10.74 1.67 -25.52
CA LYS A 80 -11.76 1.39 -24.48
C LYS A 80 -13.03 0.78 -25.06
N LYS A 81 -13.40 1.13 -26.30
CA LYS A 81 -14.58 0.55 -26.99
C LYS A 81 -14.37 -0.91 -27.42
N ILE A 82 -13.12 -1.34 -27.62
CA ILE A 82 -12.77 -2.73 -27.99
C ILE A 82 -12.67 -3.62 -26.75
N GLN A 83 -12.17 -3.12 -25.61
CA GLN A 83 -12.07 -3.91 -24.37
C GLN A 83 -13.42 -4.16 -23.67
N CYS A 84 -14.49 -3.43 -24.01
CA CYS A 84 -15.84 -3.67 -23.45
C CYS A 84 -16.69 -4.69 -24.25
N ILE A 85 -16.11 -5.44 -25.20
CA ILE A 85 -16.83 -6.43 -26.05
C ILE A 85 -16.66 -7.88 -25.55
N ASN A 86 -16.09 -8.12 -24.36
CA ASN A 86 -16.17 -9.43 -23.70
C ASN A 86 -16.81 -9.32 -22.32
#